data_AF-A0AAE4TYE3-F1
#
_entry.id   AF-A0AAE4TYE3-F1
#
_cell.length_a   1.000
_cell.length_b   1.000
_cell.length_c   1.000
_cell.angle_alpha   90.00
_cell.angle_beta   90.00
_cell.angle_gamma   90.00
#
_symmetry.space_group_name_H-M   'P 1'
#
loop_
_entity.id
_entity.type
_entity.pdbx_description
1 polymer ?
#
loop_
_entity_poly.entity_id
_entity_poly.type
_entity_poly.pdbx_seq_one_letter_code
_entity_poly.pdbx_strand_id
1 'polypeptide(L)' 'MEPLIRKELEFAGGILSLPELVKRIGLKDSFINRGKVIQAVAPMISRGEVLEEDDPSATVKTRLDLKKFRLK' A
#
# COMPACT_ATOMS: atom_id res chain seq x y z
N MET A 1 -10.05 7.73 1.61
CA MET A 1 -9.08 6.92 0.84
C MET A 1 -8.73 5.62 1.57
N GLU A 2 -8.63 5.63 2.90
CA GLU A 2 -8.47 4.41 3.73
C GLU A 2 -9.49 3.29 3.43
N PRO A 3 -10.80 3.55 3.23
CA PRO A 3 -11.76 2.48 2.93
C PRO A 3 -11.48 1.78 1.60
N LEU A 4 -10.95 2.52 0.62
CA LEU A 4 -10.55 1.95 -0.67
C LEU A 4 -9.32 1.07 -0.52
N ILE A 5 -8.30 1.54 0.23
CA ILE A 5 -7.09 0.76 0.48
C ILE A 5 -7.41 -0.54 1.20
N ARG A 6 -8.23 -0.48 2.27
CA ARG A 6 -8.68 -1.67 2.97
C ARG A 6 -9.39 -2.64 2.03
N LYS A 7 -10.36 -2.17 1.24
CA LYS A 7 -11.10 -3.01 0.30
C LYS A 7 -10.20 -3.68 -0.75
N GLU A 8 -9.22 -2.96 -1.28
CA GLU A 8 -8.26 -3.54 -2.24
C GLU A 8 -7.34 -4.57 -1.58
N LEU A 9 -6.88 -4.32 -0.35
CA LEU A 9 -6.11 -5.28 0.43
C LEU A 9 -6.93 -6.54 0.74
N GLU A 10 -8.18 -6.40 1.20
CA GLU A 10 -9.09 -7.52 1.45
C GLU A 10 -9.33 -8.34 0.17
N PHE A 11 -9.61 -7.66 -0.95
CA PHE A 11 -9.83 -8.31 -2.25
C PHE A 11 -8.59 -9.07 -2.74
N ALA A 12 -7.38 -8.62 -2.37
CA ALA A 12 -6.13 -9.26 -2.72
C ALA A 12 -5.68 -10.38 -1.76
N GLY A 13 -6.51 -10.76 -0.78
CA GLY A 13 -6.16 -11.78 0.21
C GLY A 13 -5.32 -11.23 1.37
N GLY A 14 -5.35 -9.92 1.59
CA GLY A 14 -4.76 -9.25 2.74
C GLY A 14 -3.34 -8.72 2.53
N ILE A 15 -2.70 -8.90 1.37
CA ILE A 15 -1.35 -8.39 1.10
C ILE A 15 -1.27 -7.78 -0.30
N LEU A 16 -0.70 -6.57 -0.40
CA LEU A 16 -0.37 -5.94 -1.69
C LEU A 16 0.94 -5.17 -1.61
N SER A 17 1.70 -5.17 -2.70
CA SER A 17 2.81 -4.21 -2.85
C SER A 17 2.30 -2.79 -3.10
N LEU A 18 3.11 -1.77 -2.77
CA LEU A 18 2.79 -0.37 -3.04
C LEU A 18 2.47 -0.13 -4.53
N PRO A 19 3.26 -0.63 -5.52
CA PRO A 19 2.91 -0.47 -6.93
C PRO A 19 1.57 -1.10 -7.30
N GLU A 20 1.25 -2.29 -6.79
CA GLU A 20 -0.04 -2.94 -7.05
C GLU A 20 -1.20 -2.18 -6.43
N LEU A 21 -1.05 -1.70 -5.21
CA LEU A 21 -2.06 -0.90 -4.52
C LEU A 21 -2.30 0.42 -5.26
N VAL A 22 -1.24 1.09 -5.70
CA VAL A 22 -1.33 2.30 -6.55
C VAL A 22 -2.00 1.99 -7.88
N LYS A 23 -1.68 0.85 -8.52
CA LYS A 23 -2.31 0.45 -9.79
C LYS A 23 -3.80 0.18 -9.62
N ARG A 24 -4.19 -0.58 -8.59
CA ARG A 24 -5.59 -0.94 -8.32
C ARG A 24 -6.44 0.29 -7.98
N ILE A 25 -5.91 1.19 -7.17
CA ILE A 25 -6.61 2.43 -6.80
C ILE A 25 -6.56 3.44 -7.96
N GLY A 26 -5.42 3.56 -8.64
CA GLY A 26 -5.21 4.48 -9.76
C GLY A 26 -6.02 4.13 -11.00
N LEU A 27 -6.35 2.85 -11.22
CA LEU A 27 -7.32 2.43 -12.25
C LEU A 27 -8.73 2.97 -11.97
N LYS A 28 -9.06 3.27 -10.71
CA LYS A 28 -10.36 3.84 -10.31
C LYS A 28 -10.31 5.37 -10.20
N ASP A 29 -9.13 5.94 -10.00
CA ASP A 29 -8.92 7.37 -9.78
C ASP A 29 -7.59 7.83 -10.40
N SER A 30 -7.65 8.45 -11.58
CA SER A 30 -6.48 8.80 -12.41
C SER A 30 -5.48 9.77 -11.77
N PHE A 31 -5.74 10.28 -10.56
CA PHE A 31 -4.88 11.23 -9.83
C PHE A 31 -4.11 10.60 -8.66
N ILE A 32 -4.11 9.27 -8.54
CA ILE A 32 -3.47 8.55 -7.45
C ILE A 32 -2.03 8.18 -7.81
N ASN A 33 -1.10 8.53 -6.93
CA ASN A 33 0.32 8.21 -7.04
C ASN A 33 0.83 7.54 -5.75
N ARG A 34 2.06 7.03 -5.77
CA ARG A 34 2.71 6.35 -4.63
C ARG A 34 2.67 7.18 -3.34
N GLY A 35 2.95 8.49 -3.44
CA GLY A 35 2.96 9.38 -2.29
C GLY A 35 1.59 9.50 -1.60
N LYS A 36 0.52 9.68 -2.37
CA LYS A 36 -0.85 9.73 -1.83
C LYS A 36 -1.26 8.42 -1.16
N VAL A 37 -0.89 7.28 -1.75
CA VAL A 37 -1.18 5.96 -1.16
C VAL A 37 -0.45 5.78 0.16
N ILE A 38 0.84 6.13 0.23
CA ILE A 38 1.62 6.09 1.48
C ILE A 38 0.98 6.98 2.54
N GLN A 39 0.63 8.22 2.20
CA GLN A 39 -0.02 9.15 3.15
C GLN A 39 -1.36 8.62 3.67
N ALA A 40 -2.13 7.96 2.81
CA ALA A 40 -3.41 7.38 3.20
C ALA A 40 -3.27 6.09 4.03
N VAL A 41 -2.19 5.32 3.85
CA VAL A 41 -1.94 4.08 4.62
C VAL A 41 -1.22 4.33 5.94
N ALA A 42 -0.45 5.41 6.06
CA ALA A 42 0.26 5.80 7.28
C ALA A 42 -0.63 5.80 8.55
N PRO A 43 -1.84 6.39 8.56
CA PRO A 43 -2.72 6.32 9.73
C PRO A 43 -3.23 4.90 10.00
N MET A 44 -3.41 4.04 8.99
CA MET A 44 -3.80 2.64 9.18
C MET A 44 -2.68 1.81 9.80
N ILE A 45 -1.42 2.09 9.43
CA ILE A 45 -0.24 1.50 10.06
C ILE A 45 -0.13 1.94 11.53
N SER A 46 -0.30 3.25 11.78
CA SER A 46 -0.24 3.78 13.15
C SER A 46 -1.31 3.20 14.07
N ARG A 47 -2.47 2.81 13.54
CA ARG A 47 -3.54 2.13 14.28
C ARG A 47 -3.34 0.60 14.38
N GLY A 48 -2.32 0.07 13.71
CA GLY A 48 -2.01 -1.36 13.68
C GLY A 48 -2.97 -2.19 12.83
N GLU A 49 -3.76 -1.57 11.95
CA GLU A 49 -4.66 -2.25 11.02
C GLU A 49 -3.91 -2.81 9.79
N VAL A 50 -2.83 -2.13 9.42
CA VAL A 50 -1.96 -2.50 8.30
C VAL A 50 -0.54 -2.64 8.81
N LEU A 51 0.13 -3.72 8.47
CA LEU A 51 1.55 -3.92 8.67
C LEU A 51 2.29 -3.52 7.40
N GLU A 52 3.39 -2.82 7.60
CA GLU A 52 4.32 -2.48 6.54
C GLU A 52 5.46 -3.49 6.55
N GLU A 53 5.65 -4.18 5.43
CA GLU A 53 6.74 -5.13 5.23
C GLU A 53 7.69 -4.54 4.19
N ASP A 54 8.88 -4.16 4.65
CA ASP A 54 9.99 -3.78 3.77
C ASP A 54 10.85 -5.01 3.47
N ASP A 55 11.30 -5.13 2.23
CA ASP A 55 12.23 -6.18 1.84
C ASP A 55 13.65 -5.84 2.34
N PRO A 56 14.31 -6.73 3.11
CA PRO A 56 15.65 -6.47 3.64
C PRO A 56 16.73 -6.37 2.55
N SER A 57 16.45 -6.88 1.34
CA SER A 57 17.33 -6.78 0.17
C SER A 57 17.09 -5.51 -0.65
N ALA A 58 16.12 -4.67 -0.24
CA ALA A 58 15.79 -3.47 -0.99
C ALA A 58 16.89 -2.41 -0.92
N THR A 59 17.32 -1.96 -2.09
CA THR A 59 18.17 -0.77 -2.22
C THR A 59 17.34 0.50 -2.05
N VAL A 60 17.99 1.64 -1.80
CA VAL A 60 17.31 2.95 -1.72
C VAL A 60 16.43 3.22 -2.95
N LYS A 61 16.84 2.73 -4.13
CA LYS A 61 16.11 2.89 -5.39
C LYS A 61 14.91 1.95 -5.53
N THR A 62 14.93 0.77 -4.91
CA THR A 62 13.90 -0.27 -5.06
C THR A 62 12.99 -0.43 -3.85
N ARG A 63 13.29 0.25 -2.73
CA ARG A 63 12.52 0.16 -1.48
C ARG A 63 11.03 0.38 -1.69
N LEU A 64 10.63 1.43 -2.41
CA LEU A 64 9.22 1.71 -2.65
C LEU A 64 8.53 0.67 -3.56
N ASP A 65 9.28 0.04 -4.47
CA ASP A 65 8.73 -0.96 -5.38
C ASP A 65 8.55 -2.33 -4.70
N LEU A 66 9.40 -2.62 -3.70
CA LEU A 66 9.35 -3.85 -2.93
C LEU A 66 8.50 -3.75 -1.66
N LYS A 67 8.09 -2.53 -1.29
CA LYS A 67 7.31 -2.26 -0.08
C LYS A 67 5.94 -2.91 -0.16
N LYS A 68 5.57 -3.65 0.87
CA LYS A 68 4.29 -4.36 0.96
C LYS A 68 3.47 -3.87 2.14
N PHE A 69 2.17 -3.93 1.98
CA PHE A 69 1.18 -3.63 3.00
C PHE A 69 0.33 -4.87 3.22
N ARG A 70 0.21 -5.26 4.48
CA ARG A 70 -0.53 -6.44 4.92
C ARG A 70 -1.63 -6.03 5.89
N LEU A 71 -2.85 -6.51 5.69
CA LEU A 71 -3.91 -6.39 6.70
C LEU A 71 -3.61 -7.32 7.88
N LYS A 72 -3.81 -6.80 9.08
CA LYS A 72 -3.70 -7.56 10.33
C LYS A 72 -4.96 -8.37 10.61
#